data_AF-A0A2N1W761-F1
#
_entry.id   AF-A0A2N1W761-F1
#
_cell.length_a   1.000
_cell.length_b   1.000
_cell.length_c   1.000
_cell.angle_alpha   90.00
_cell.angle_beta   90.00
_cell.angle_gamma   90.00
#
_symmetry.space_group_name_H-M   'P 1'
#
loop_
_entity.id
_entity.type
_entity.pdbx_description
1 polymer ?
#
loop_
_entity_poly.entity_id
_entity_poly.type
_entity_poly.pdbx_seq_one_letter_code
_entity_poly.pdbx_strand_id
1 'polypeptide(L)' 'MQAEKNNNRNLKGHRKGSLGLIVSQYKAAVKRFAVKNNIEFNWQDGYYEHIIRNEKSMIKISEYIQLNPLRWELDEYNK' A
#
# COMPACT_ATOMS: atom_id res chain seq x y z
N MET A 1 25.64 -19.36 18.80
CA MET A 1 24.60 -19.66 17.79
C MET A 1 24.07 -18.34 17.26
N GLN A 2 24.69 -17.80 16.22
CA GLN A 2 24.20 -16.58 15.55
C GLN A 2 23.27 -17.03 14.44
N ALA A 3 21.98 -16.68 14.54
CA ALA A 3 21.02 -16.96 13.50
C ALA A 3 21.33 -16.05 12.30
N GLU A 4 21.86 -16.65 11.24
CA GLU A 4 21.94 -16.03 9.92
C GLU A 4 20.53 -15.65 9.47
N LYS A 5 20.23 -14.34 9.50
CA LYS A 5 19.04 -13.81 8.83
C LYS A 5 19.30 -13.91 7.34
N ASN A 6 18.85 -15.00 6.73
CA ASN A 6 18.75 -15.21 5.29
C ASN A 6 17.93 -14.07 4.66
N ASN A 7 18.61 -12.97 4.30
CA ASN A 7 18.03 -11.86 3.57
C ASN A 7 18.14 -12.11 2.06
N ASN A 8 17.76 -13.30 1.62
CA ASN A 8 17.70 -13.63 0.20
C ASN A 8 16.32 -13.28 -0.36
N ARG A 9 15.98 -11.98 -0.32
CA ARG A 9 14.85 -11.47 -1.11
C ARG A 9 15.34 -11.32 -2.54
N ASN A 10 15.22 -12.42 -3.30
CA ASN A 10 15.34 -12.43 -4.75
C ASN A 10 14.40 -11.35 -5.33
N LEU A 11 14.94 -10.17 -5.64
CA LEU A 11 14.26 -9.11 -6.40
C LEU A 11 14.14 -9.47 -7.90
N LYS A 12 14.30 -10.75 -8.25
CA LYS A 12 14.17 -11.27 -9.61
C LYS A 12 12.71 -11.13 -10.06
N GLY A 13 12.41 -10.02 -10.73
CA GLY A 13 11.14 -9.85 -11.46
C GLY A 13 10.57 -8.44 -11.50
N HIS A 14 10.96 -7.55 -10.59
CA HIS A 14 10.37 -6.21 -10.55
C HIS A 14 11.20 -5.23 -11.37
N ARG A 15 10.59 -4.65 -12.41
CA ARG A 15 11.21 -3.56 -13.17
C ARG A 15 11.55 -2.42 -12.21
N LYS A 16 12.80 -1.94 -12.25
CA LYS A 16 13.23 -0.76 -11.49
C LYS A 16 12.28 0.40 -11.81
N GLY A 17 11.85 1.13 -10.78
CA GLY A 17 10.91 2.24 -10.91
C GLY A 17 9.45 1.85 -11.15
N SER A 18 9.09 0.56 -11.17
CA SER A 18 7.68 0.15 -11.23
C SER A 18 6.90 0.59 -10.00
N LEU A 19 5.61 0.88 -10.18
CA LEU A 19 4.69 1.22 -9.09
C LEU A 19 4.69 0.12 -8.02
N GLY A 20 4.62 -1.15 -8.43
CA GLY A 20 4.67 -2.28 -7.50
C GLY A 20 5.93 -2.31 -6.63
N LEU A 21 7.10 -1.95 -7.17
CA LEU A 21 8.33 -1.85 -6.39
C LEU A 21 8.26 -0.70 -5.38
N ILE A 22 7.72 0.46 -5.77
CA ILE A 22 7.58 1.63 -4.89
C ILE A 22 6.61 1.31 -3.74
N VAL A 23 5.43 0.76 -4.06
CA VAL A 23 4.42 0.37 -3.06
C VAL A 23 4.96 -0.70 -2.12
N SER A 24 5.66 -1.70 -2.66
CA SER A 24 6.30 -2.76 -1.85
C SER A 24 7.30 -2.19 -0.84
N GLN A 25 8.16 -1.27 -1.28
CA GLN A 25 9.13 -0.62 -0.40
C GLN A 25 8.46 0.23 0.68
N TYR A 26 7.42 0.98 0.31
CA TYR A 26 6.63 1.77 1.26
C TYR A 26 5.95 0.89 2.32
N LYS A 27 5.18 -0.12 1.90
CA LYS A 27 4.51 -1.07 2.81
C LYS A 27 5.52 -1.74 3.75
N ALA A 28 6.68 -2.14 3.22
CA ALA A 28 7.74 -2.74 4.03
C ALA A 28 8.34 -1.75 5.04
N ALA A 29 8.51 -0.47 4.69
CA ALA A 29 9.02 0.55 5.60
C ALA A 29 8.07 0.81 6.77
N VAL A 30 6.78 0.98 6.49
CA VAL A 30 5.75 1.18 7.52
C VAL A 30 5.62 -0.04 8.42
N LYS A 31 5.61 -1.28 7.86
CA LYS A 31 5.58 -2.50 8.68
C LYS A 31 6.78 -2.59 9.60
N ARG A 32 7.99 -2.26 9.13
CA ARG A 32 9.19 -2.20 9.97
C ARG A 32 9.05 -1.18 11.09
N PHE A 33 8.48 -0.01 10.80
CA PHE A 33 8.20 1.01 11.81
C PHE A 33 7.21 0.51 12.86
N ALA A 34 6.10 -0.09 12.45
CA ALA A 34 5.10 -0.62 13.37
C ALA A 34 5.68 -1.69 14.30
N VAL A 35 6.40 -2.68 13.74
CA VAL A 35 7.07 -3.73 14.52
C VAL A 35 8.08 -3.14 15.51
N LYS A 36 8.89 -2.16 15.08
CA LYS A 36 9.88 -1.50 15.96
C LYS A 36 9.22 -0.78 17.14
N ASN A 37 8.04 -0.23 16.94
CA ASN A 37 7.30 0.52 17.96
C ASN A 37 6.22 -0.32 18.65
N ASN A 38 6.23 -1.65 18.47
CA ASN A 38 5.25 -2.57 19.05
C ASN A 38 3.79 -2.19 18.75
N ILE A 39 3.54 -1.66 17.55
CA ILE A 39 2.21 -1.32 17.04
C ILE A 39 1.65 -2.55 16.33
N GLU A 40 0.50 -3.05 16.81
CA GLU A 40 -0.25 -4.09 16.11
C GLU A 40 -0.80 -3.54 14.80
N PHE A 41 -0.27 -4.03 13.70
CA PHE A 41 -0.58 -3.52 12.37
C PHE A 41 -0.30 -4.57 11.32
N ASN A 42 -1.20 -4.73 10.36
CA ASN A 42 -0.93 -5.49 9.15
C ASN A 42 -1.53 -4.78 7.93
N TRP A 43 -0.89 -4.97 6.79
CA TRP A 43 -1.43 -4.49 5.53
C TRP A 43 -2.51 -5.45 5.03
N GLN A 44 -3.52 -4.91 4.35
CA GLN A 44 -4.28 -5.70 3.38
C GLN A 44 -3.35 -6.14 2.24
N ASP A 45 -3.59 -7.35 1.73
CA ASP A 45 -2.85 -7.92 0.60
C ASP A 45 -3.09 -7.13 -0.70
N GLY A 46 -2.06 -7.11 -1.56
CA GLY A 46 -2.11 -6.39 -2.83
C GLY A 46 -2.22 -4.88 -2.70
N TYR A 47 -2.61 -4.19 -3.77
CA TYR A 47 -2.99 -2.79 -3.76
C TYR A 47 -3.89 -2.52 -4.97
N TYR A 48 -4.79 -1.56 -4.87
CA TYR A 48 -5.60 -1.13 -6.01
C TYR A 48 -4.81 -0.14 -6.87
N GLU A 49 -4.83 -0.33 -8.17
CA GLU A 49 -4.27 0.61 -9.15
C GLU A 49 -5.29 0.93 -10.25
N HIS A 50 -5.35 2.19 -10.65
CA HIS A 50 -6.21 2.65 -11.73
C HIS A 50 -5.53 3.78 -12.51
N ILE A 51 -5.44 3.62 -13.84
CA ILE A 51 -4.86 4.64 -14.72
C ILE A 51 -5.95 5.66 -15.06
N ILE A 52 -5.76 6.90 -14.62
CA ILE A 52 -6.63 8.03 -14.95
C ILE A 52 -6.36 8.47 -16.38
N ARG A 53 -7.38 8.37 -17.26
CA ARG A 53 -7.23 8.61 -18.72
C ARG A 53 -7.92 9.87 -19.22
N ASN A 54 -8.73 10.51 -18.38
CA ASN A 54 -9.45 11.73 -18.73
C ASN A 54 -9.77 12.57 -17.48
N GLU A 55 -10.05 13.84 -17.70
CA GLU A 55 -10.37 14.81 -16.65
C GLU A 55 -11.58 14.40 -15.81
N LYS A 56 -12.63 13.87 -16.43
CA LYS A 56 -13.82 13.40 -15.70
C LYS A 56 -13.49 12.31 -14.68
N SER A 57 -12.61 11.37 -15.03
CA SER A 57 -12.12 10.34 -14.09
C SER A 57 -11.23 10.93 -13.01
N MET A 58 -10.42 11.94 -13.34
CA MET A 58 -9.58 12.64 -12.37
C MET A 58 -10.41 13.33 -11.30
N ILE A 59 -11.42 14.10 -11.71
CA ILE A 59 -12.32 14.82 -10.79
C ILE A 59 -13.00 13.83 -9.85
N LYS A 60 -13.61 12.77 -10.39
CA LYS A 60 -14.30 11.76 -9.58
C LYS A 60 -13.39 11.06 -8.56
N ILE A 61 -12.17 10.69 -8.96
CA ILE A 61 -11.23 10.02 -8.06
C ILE A 61 -10.75 10.98 -6.97
N SER A 62 -10.49 12.24 -7.32
CA SER A 62 -10.12 13.28 -6.36
C SER A 62 -11.25 13.53 -5.35
N GLU A 63 -12.49 13.68 -5.81
CA GLU A 63 -13.67 13.81 -4.95
C GLU A 63 -13.82 12.60 -4.04
N TYR A 64 -13.66 11.38 -4.56
CA TYR A 64 -13.69 10.16 -3.76
C TYR A 64 -12.64 10.18 -2.64
N ILE A 65 -11.38 10.50 -2.95
CA ILE A 65 -10.30 10.54 -1.96
C ILE A 65 -10.60 11.57 -0.86
N GLN A 66 -11.13 12.74 -1.22
CA GLN A 66 -11.46 13.79 -0.26
C GLN A 66 -12.65 13.43 0.63
N LEU A 67 -13.68 12.81 0.05
CA LEU A 67 -14.93 12.49 0.74
C LEU A 67 -14.89 11.15 1.48
N ASN A 68 -13.95 10.26 1.18
CA ASN A 68 -13.87 8.93 1.78
C ASN A 68 -13.79 8.95 3.32
N PRO A 69 -12.96 9.79 3.97
CA PRO A 69 -12.93 9.85 5.43
C PRO A 69 -14.29 10.22 6.05
N LEU A 70 -15.08 11.06 5.37
CA LEU A 70 -16.41 11.49 5.82
C LEU A 70 -17.49 10.43 5.55
N ARG A 71 -17.25 9.54 4.59
CA ARG A 71 -18.21 8.52 4.14
C ARG A 71 -17.85 7.11 4.59
N TRP A 72 -16.79 6.96 5.38
CA TRP A 72 -16.26 5.66 5.78
C TRP A 72 -17.31 4.76 6.44
N GLU A 73 -18.09 5.30 7.38
CA GLU A 73 -19.18 4.58 8.07
C GLU A 73 -20.33 4.15 7.14
N LEU A 74 -20.42 4.73 5.94
CA LEU A 74 -21.44 4.42 4.94
C LEU A 74 -20.90 3.50 3.83
N ASP A 75 -19.61 3.14 3.87
CA ASP A 75 -18.98 2.34 2.85
C ASP A 75 -19.42 0.86 2.96
N GLU A 76 -19.83 0.28 1.85
CA GLU A 76 -20.36 -1.10 1.81
C GLU A 76 -19.32 -2.17 2.16
N TYR A 77 -18.03 -1.83 2.06
CA TYR A 77 -16.90 -2.67 2.43
C TYR A 77 -16.37 -2.38 3.85
N ASN A 78 -16.90 -1.36 4.53
CA ASN A 78 -16.62 -1.08 5.94
C ASN A 78 -17.66 -1.84 6.80
N LYS A 79 -17.42 -3.14 6.99
CA LYS A 79 -18.21 -4.02 7.87
C LYS A 79 -17.41 -4.45 9.09
#